data_AF-A0A485B3U5-F1
#
_entry.id   AF-A0A485B3U5-F1
#
_cell.length_a   1.000
_cell.length_b   1.000
_cell.length_c   1.000
_cell.angle_alpha   90.00
_cell.angle_beta   90.00
_cell.angle_gamma   90.00
#
_symmetry.space_group_name_H-M   'P 1'
#
loop_
_entity.id
_entity.type
_entity.pdbx_description
1 polymer ?
#
loop_
_entity_poly.entity_id
_entity_poly.type
_entity_poly.pdbx_seq_one_letter_code
_entity_poly.pdbx_strand_id
1 'polypeptide(L)' 'MAQKELIFTLCKERRQYGELVRPEPSRFLLELPQDDLVWEQERKVVSAEERMQKGQSHLANLKAMMAAKKAKS' A
#
# COMPACT_ATOMS: atom_id res chain seq x y z
N MET A 1 23.51 4.36 -17.45
CA MET A 1 23.32 3.51 -16.25
C MET A 1 21.99 3.92 -15.64
N ALA A 2 20.97 3.06 -15.71
CA ALA A 2 19.61 3.39 -15.28
C ALA A 2 19.47 3.09 -13.78
N GLN A 3 19.10 4.10 -12.99
CA GLN A 3 18.72 3.89 -11.60
C GLN A 3 17.44 3.06 -11.59
N LYS A 4 17.55 1.84 -11.05
CA LYS A 4 16.43 1.01 -10.66
C LYS A 4 15.96 1.59 -9.32
N GLU A 5 14.66 1.80 -9.18
CA GLU A 5 14.01 2.45 -8.04
C GLU A 5 14.60 2.04 -6.67
N LEU A 6 14.68 2.98 -5.72
CA LEU A 6 15.09 2.71 -4.34
C LEU A 6 13.88 2.74 -3.41
N ILE A 7 13.69 1.66 -2.67
CA ILE A 7 12.54 1.49 -1.78
C ILE A 7 13.06 1.38 -0.34
N PHE A 8 12.50 2.20 0.55
CA PHE A 8 12.79 2.16 1.98
C PHE A 8 11.63 1.50 2.74
N THR A 9 11.96 0.69 3.75
CA THR A 9 10.97 0.03 4.60
C THR A 9 11.13 0.48 6.05
N LEU A 10 10.01 0.83 6.68
CA LEU A 10 9.91 1.27 8.07
C LEU A 10 8.93 0.35 8.81
N CYS A 11 9.34 -0.18 9.97
CA CYS A 11 8.45 -0.91 10.87
C CYS A 11 8.00 0.02 12.00
N LYS A 12 6.68 0.06 12.26
CA LYS A 12 6.13 0.81 13.41
C LYS A 12 6.49 0.20 14.75
N GLU A 13 6.62 -1.13 14.79
CA GLU A 13 6.91 -1.91 16.00
C GLU A 13 7.89 -3.05 15.64
N ARG A 14 8.85 -3.31 16.53
CA ARG A 14 9.82 -4.40 16.41
C ARG A 14 9.98 -5.09 17.76
N ARG A 15 10.05 -6.42 17.76
CA ARG A 15 10.44 -7.17 18.95
C ARG A 15 11.96 -7.30 19.02
N GLN A 16 12.57 -6.82 20.08
CA GLN A 16 14.00 -6.88 20.31
C GLN A 16 14.26 -7.31 21.75
N TYR A 17 15.12 -8.32 21.94
CA TYR A 17 15.44 -8.89 23.26
C TYR A 17 14.21 -9.28 24.10
N GLY A 18 13.13 -9.71 23.45
CA GLY A 18 11.88 -10.11 24.12
C GLY A 18 10.88 -8.97 24.32
N GLU A 19 11.31 -7.71 24.22
CA GLU A 19 10.50 -6.51 24.41
C GLU A 19 9.98 -5.94 23.08
N LEU A 20 8.85 -5.24 23.14
CA LEU A 20 8.26 -4.56 22.00
C LEU A 20 8.74 -3.09 21.97
N VAL A 21 9.46 -2.73 20.91
CA VAL A 21 10.07 -1.41 20.73
C VAL A 21 9.41 -0.71 19.55
N ARG A 22 9.18 0.59 19.68
CA ARG A 22 8.72 1.47 18.60
C ARG A 22 9.90 2.33 18.12
N PRO A 23 10.66 1.87 17.12
CA PRO A 23 11.81 2.61 16.64
C PRO A 23 11.37 3.89 15.92
N GLU A 24 12.11 4.97 16.13
CA GLU A 24 11.95 6.18 15.33
C GLU A 24 12.43 5.94 13.88
N PRO A 25 11.86 6.66 12.89
CA PRO A 25 12.33 6.60 11.51
C PRO A 25 13.83 6.94 11.40
N SER A 26 14.52 6.30 10.46
CA SER A 26 15.94 6.58 10.20
C SER A 26 16.17 8.05 9.91
N ARG A 27 17.19 8.66 10.53
CA ARG A 27 17.58 10.06 10.27
C ARG A 27 17.80 10.35 8.79
N PHE A 28 18.30 9.37 8.04
CA PHE A 28 18.54 9.51 6.60
C PHE A 28 17.26 9.80 5.82
N LEU A 29 16.09 9.29 6.26
CA LEU A 29 14.82 9.59 5.59
C LEU A 29 14.43 11.07 5.72
N LEU A 30 14.88 11.74 6.78
CA LEU A 30 14.61 13.16 7.04
C LEU A 30 15.63 14.08 6.35
N GLU A 31 16.81 13.56 6.05
CA GLU A 31 17.89 14.27 5.35
C GLU A 31 17.73 14.19 3.82
N LEU A 32 16.90 13.26 3.31
CA LEU A 32 16.60 13.16 1.89
C LEU A 32 15.77 14.36 1.41
N PRO A 33 15.89 14.74 0.12
CA PRO A 33 14.97 15.68 -0.51
C PRO A 33 13.54 15.15 -0.37
N GLN A 34 12.73 15.85 0.42
CA GLN A 34 11.40 15.38 0.77
C GLN A 34 10.43 15.42 -0.44
N ASP A 35 10.71 16.27 -1.42
CA ASP A 35 10.01 16.33 -2.71
C ASP A 35 10.20 15.07 -3.57
N ASP A 36 11.32 14.36 -3.39
CA ASP A 36 11.65 13.13 -4.11
C ASP A 36 11.25 11.86 -3.33
N LEU A 37 10.75 12.01 -2.10
CA LEU A 37 10.37 10.91 -1.22
C LEU A 37 8.84 10.74 -1.18
N VAL A 38 8.37 9.59 -1.66
CA VAL A 38 6.96 9.22 -1.62
C VAL A 38 6.67 8.37 -0.37
N TRP A 39 5.88 8.89 0.55
CA TRP A 39 5.44 8.14 1.75
C TRP A 39 4.21 7.27 1.43
N GLU A 40 4.34 5.95 1.56
CA GLU A 40 3.22 5.00 1.38
C GLU A 40 2.07 5.16 2.40
N GLN A 41 2.29 5.86 3.51
CA GLN A 41 1.31 5.96 4.59
C GLN A 41 0.14 6.90 4.28
N GLU A 42 0.28 7.78 3.31
CA GLU A 42 -0.85 8.51 2.76
C GLU A 42 -1.63 7.57 1.84
N ARG A 43 -2.45 6.70 2.45
CA ARG A 43 -3.63 6.20 1.75
C ARG A 43 -4.36 7.43 1.24
N LYS A 44 -4.27 7.68 -0.08
CA LYS A 44 -5.06 8.71 -0.74
C LYS A 44 -6.47 8.64 -0.15
N VAL A 45 -6.93 9.75 0.41
CA VAL A 45 -8.31 9.86 0.87
C VAL A 45 -9.16 9.76 -0.38
N VAL A 46 -9.55 8.54 -0.71
CA VAL A 46 -10.39 8.26 -1.87
C VAL A 46 -11.75 8.85 -1.55
N SER A 47 -12.26 9.69 -2.45
CA SER A 47 -13.60 10.25 -2.30
C SER A 47 -14.63 9.12 -2.16
N ALA A 48 -15.76 9.41 -1.50
CA ALA A 48 -16.83 8.41 -1.35
C ALA A 48 -17.30 7.88 -2.72
N GLU A 49 -17.28 8.74 -3.73
CA GLU A 49 -17.70 8.45 -5.10
C GLU A 49 -16.72 7.50 -5.82
N GLU A 50 -15.42 7.78 -5.78
CA GLU A 50 -14.39 6.88 -6.32
C GLU A 50 -14.37 5.52 -5.61
N ARG A 51 -14.59 5.51 -4.29
CA ARG A 51 -14.71 4.26 -3.52
C ARG A 51 -15.92 3.44 -3.99
N MET A 52 -17.06 4.09 -4.24
CA MET A 52 -18.28 3.44 -4.71
C MET A 52 -18.11 2.90 -6.13
N GLN A 53 -17.54 3.68 -7.06
CA GLN A 53 -17.25 3.23 -8.43
C GLN A 53 -16.30 2.03 -8.45
N LYS A 54 -15.22 2.08 -7.65
CA LYS A 54 -14.27 0.96 -7.52
C LYS A 54 -14.91 -0.28 -6.90
N GLY A 55 -15.83 -0.10 -5.95
CA GLY A 55 -16.61 -1.19 -5.36
C GLY A 55 -17.54 -1.85 -6.38
N GLN A 56 -18.22 -1.06 -7.21
CA GLN A 56 -19.10 -1.58 -8.27
C GLN A 56 -18.33 -2.39 -9.31
N SER A 57 -17.16 -1.90 -9.76
CA SER A 57 -16.34 -2.61 -10.75
C SER A 57 -15.79 -3.93 -10.20
N HIS A 58 -15.39 -3.97 -8.92
CA HIS A 58 -15.01 -5.21 -8.24
C HIS A 58 -16.16 -6.21 -8.18
N LEU A 59 -17.37 -5.76 -7.82
CA LEU A 59 -18.54 -6.62 -7.76
C LEU A 59 -18.92 -7.17 -9.14
N ALA A 60 -18.82 -6.35 -10.20
CA ALA A 60 -19.06 -6.79 -11.57
C ALA A 60 -18.07 -7.88 -12.00
N ASN A 61 -16.76 -7.70 -11.70
CA ASN A 61 -15.75 -8.72 -11.98
C ASN A 61 -16.00 -10.03 -11.22
N LEU A 62 -16.36 -9.94 -9.94
CA LEU A 62 -16.71 -11.12 -9.14
C LEU A 62 -17.92 -11.87 -9.72
N LYS A 63 -18.96 -11.15 -10.12
CA LYS A 63 -20.14 -11.75 -10.79
C LYS A 63 -19.77 -12.42 -12.11
N ALA A 64 -18.95 -11.78 -12.93
CA ALA A 64 -18.48 -12.34 -14.19
C ALA A 64 -17.66 -13.62 -13.98
N MET A 65 -16.75 -13.63 -13.01
CA MET A 65 -15.96 -14.81 -12.64
C MET A 65 -16.85 -15.96 -12.15
N MET A 66 -17.85 -15.69 -11.32
CA MET A 66 -18.79 -16.72 -10.85
C MET A 66 -19.67 -17.26 -11.98
N ALA A 67 -20.15 -16.39 -12.87
CA ALA A 67 -20.92 -16.81 -14.04
C ALA A 67 -20.09 -17.67 -15.00
N ALA A 68 -18.85 -17.26 -15.27
CA ALA A 68 -17.91 -18.03 -16.07
C ALA A 68 -17.59 -19.39 -15.45
N LYS A 69 -17.48 -19.47 -14.12
CA LYS A 69 -17.29 -20.74 -13.40
C LYS A 69 -18.53 -21.64 -13.49
N LYS A 70 -19.74 -21.06 -13.44
CA LYS A 70 -21.01 -21.80 -13.56
C LYS A 70 -21.24 -22.34 -14.98
N ALA A 71 -20.80 -21.62 -16.01
CA ALA A 71 -20.91 -22.04 -17.41
C ALA A 71 -19.91 -23.16 -17.80
N LYS A 72 -18.93 -23.45 -16.95
CA LYS A 72 -17.89 -24.47 -17.16
C LYS A 72 -18.14 -25.77 -16.37
N SER A 73 -19.27 -25.85 -15.67
CA SER A 73 -19.73 -27.00 -14.87
C SER A 73 -20.96 -27.64 -15.46
#